data_AF-A0A1F8MNW5-F1
#
_entry.id   AF-A0A1F8MNW5-F1
#
_cell.length_a   1.000
_cell.length_b   1.000
_cell.length_c   1.000
_cell.angle_alpha   90.00
_cell.angle_beta   90.00
_cell.angle_gamma   90.00
#
_symmetry.space_group_name_H-M   'P 1'
#
loop_
_entity.id
_entity.type
_entity.pdbx_description
1 polymer ?
#
loop_
_entity_poly.entity_id
_entity_poly.type
_entity_poly.pdbx_seq_one_letter_code
_entity_poly.pdbx_strand_id
1 'polypeptide(L)'
;MKLVYEDEHGAYRGVRTEFLKKFVLKESNPNFEVYDARDNNNRFIAAKCSRIPDDEDLAAGRYGIDFNRAKPTFQEALRYKVVLPRALESLQWISNMAFAAATRQEYNRKSSVWESFYSYIWGSELKIIWVTPHSGDVTRPPDDLLPYPKTHIDSFTAGVAALCAFNNNNKAAKRVMIAIHSPNLFLTTFDIGDFGIVNEKELTIAAKKLERKYHERAQILADELKQTFSFEAMRWLKYIYKTRGTLDPKRLNRVSTADRRRVEQIVKELKLYGQEIGEFKKEKFNKAIRNLKETEVPVITCNYLFPSRHVSRLLKVSENIGQGLLHSALNIECSKVYLAREPELISDIVLDIKKELFDE
;
A
#
# COMPACT_ATOMS: atom_id res chain seq x y z
N MET A 1 4.07 20.16 -9.50
CA MET A 1 5.08 20.80 -8.59
C MET A 1 5.53 19.76 -7.57
N LYS A 2 6.84 19.52 -7.36
CA LYS A 2 7.28 18.54 -6.36
C LYS A 2 7.20 19.13 -4.95
N LEU A 3 6.47 18.48 -4.03
CA LEU A 3 6.32 18.89 -2.62
C LEU A 3 7.20 18.11 -1.65
N VAL A 4 7.72 16.96 -2.09
CA VAL A 4 8.62 16.10 -1.35
C VAL A 4 9.87 15.80 -2.17
N TYR A 5 10.87 15.22 -1.51
CA TYR A 5 12.02 14.61 -2.14
C TYR A 5 11.80 13.09 -2.17
N GLU A 6 11.76 12.54 -3.37
CA GLU A 6 11.78 11.10 -3.62
C GLU A 6 12.96 10.82 -4.54
N ASP A 7 13.69 9.73 -4.30
CA ASP A 7 14.78 9.28 -5.16
C ASP A 7 14.27 8.61 -6.45
N GLU A 8 15.18 8.09 -7.29
CA GLU A 8 14.80 7.41 -8.53
C GLU A 8 13.98 6.14 -8.33
N HIS A 9 13.90 5.62 -7.10
CA HIS A 9 13.12 4.44 -6.74
C HIS A 9 11.80 4.80 -6.04
N GLY A 10 11.53 6.11 -5.89
CA GLY A 10 10.33 6.61 -5.24
C GLY A 10 10.36 6.49 -3.73
N ALA A 11 11.54 6.30 -3.12
CA ALA A 11 11.67 6.30 -1.67
C ALA A 11 11.71 7.74 -1.17
N TYR A 12 10.88 8.05 -0.18
CA TYR A 12 10.79 9.38 0.40
C TYR A 12 12.03 9.71 1.24
N ARG A 13 12.53 10.93 1.03
CA ARG A 13 13.74 11.47 1.67
C ARG A 13 13.48 12.75 2.47
N GLY A 14 12.22 13.18 2.57
CA GLY A 14 11.81 14.40 3.28
C GLY A 14 10.89 15.31 2.47
N VAL A 15 10.44 16.39 3.08
CA VAL A 15 9.60 17.42 2.43
C VAL A 15 10.42 18.58 1.84
N ARG A 16 9.86 19.31 0.88
CA ARG A 16 10.43 20.55 0.33
C ARG A 16 9.97 21.78 1.11
N THR A 17 10.73 22.88 1.01
CA THR A 17 10.40 24.17 1.64
C THR A 17 9.00 24.66 1.27
N GLU A 18 8.54 24.41 0.04
CA GLU A 18 7.19 24.79 -0.40
C GLU A 18 6.10 24.13 0.44
N PHE A 19 6.24 22.83 0.76
CA PHE A 19 5.29 22.13 1.61
C PHE A 19 5.26 22.73 3.02
N LEU A 20 6.43 23.09 3.56
CA LEU A 20 6.58 23.71 4.89
C LEU A 20 6.03 25.15 4.99
N LYS A 21 5.68 25.79 3.86
CA LYS A 21 4.92 27.05 3.89
C LYS A 21 3.52 26.83 4.45
N LYS A 22 2.87 25.70 4.12
CA LYS A 22 1.52 25.36 4.60
C LYS A 22 1.49 24.39 5.77
N PHE A 23 2.57 23.62 5.98
CA PHE A 23 2.63 22.58 7.00
C PHE A 23 3.72 22.86 8.05
N VAL A 24 3.50 22.34 9.25
CA VAL A 24 4.44 22.40 10.38
C VAL A 24 4.78 20.97 10.80
N LEU A 25 6.07 20.71 10.98
CA LEU A 25 6.56 19.44 11.51
C LEU A 25 6.05 19.24 12.95
N LYS A 26 5.50 18.07 13.22
CA LYS A 26 5.02 17.65 14.55
C LYS A 26 5.86 16.54 15.16
N GLU A 27 6.40 15.66 14.33
CA GLU A 27 7.22 14.54 14.74
C GLU A 27 8.18 14.20 13.60
N SER A 28 9.44 13.95 13.93
CA SER A 28 10.43 13.44 12.98
C SER A 28 11.33 12.48 13.73
N ASN A 29 11.19 11.20 13.39
CA ASN A 29 12.02 10.14 13.94
C ASN A 29 12.43 9.15 12.84
N PRO A 30 13.29 8.16 13.17
CA PRO A 30 13.75 7.19 12.19
C PRO A 30 12.66 6.31 11.57
N ASN A 31 11.44 6.30 12.11
CA ASN A 31 10.36 5.39 11.71
C ASN A 31 9.22 6.11 10.97
N PHE A 32 8.98 7.40 11.24
CA PHE A 32 7.97 8.18 10.53
C PHE A 32 8.16 9.67 10.75
N GLU A 33 7.52 10.47 9.90
CA GLU A 33 7.40 11.92 10.04
C GLU A 33 5.93 12.33 9.98
N VAL A 34 5.55 13.30 10.82
CA VAL A 34 4.19 13.84 10.91
C VAL A 34 4.24 15.34 10.68
N TYR A 35 3.36 15.81 9.80
CA TYR A 35 3.19 17.21 9.50
C TYR A 35 1.72 17.58 9.60
N ASP A 36 1.41 18.65 10.33
CA ASP A 36 0.07 19.22 10.37
C ASP A 36 0.02 20.49 9.53
N ALA A 37 -1.06 20.66 8.78
CA ALA A 37 -1.31 21.92 8.11
C ALA A 37 -1.48 23.04 9.14
N ARG A 38 -1.06 24.26 8.80
CA ARG A 38 -1.15 25.43 9.68
C ARG A 38 -2.59 25.82 10.03
N ASP A 39 -3.53 25.50 9.14
CA ASP A 39 -4.97 25.66 9.37
C ASP A 39 -5.59 24.50 10.17
N ASN A 40 -4.77 23.53 10.57
CA ASN A 40 -5.13 22.32 11.31
C ASN A 40 -6.12 21.40 10.60
N ASN A 41 -6.35 21.53 9.28
CA ASN A 41 -7.34 20.73 8.55
C ASN A 41 -6.79 19.39 8.04
N ASN A 42 -5.49 19.35 7.75
CA ASN A 42 -4.83 18.20 7.16
C ASN A 42 -3.68 17.72 8.04
N ARG A 43 -3.48 16.41 8.04
CA ARG A 43 -2.28 15.77 8.57
C ARG A 43 -1.66 14.93 7.46
N PHE A 44 -0.37 15.07 7.25
CA PHE A 44 0.42 14.21 6.38
C PHE A 44 1.34 13.36 7.25
N ILE A 45 1.31 12.04 7.05
CA ILE A 45 2.15 11.08 7.75
C ILE A 45 2.92 10.25 6.73
N ALA A 46 4.24 10.42 6.70
CA ALA A 46 5.15 9.58 5.93
C ALA A 46 5.75 8.51 6.85
N ALA A 47 5.28 7.28 6.72
CA ALA A 47 5.74 6.16 7.53
C ALA A 47 6.86 5.41 6.81
N LYS A 48 8.04 5.31 7.43
CA LYS A 48 9.19 4.51 6.94
C LYS A 48 8.85 3.03 7.19
N CYS A 49 7.94 2.53 6.38
CA CYS A 49 7.38 1.19 6.45
C CYS A 49 8.20 0.27 5.55
N SER A 50 8.92 -0.67 6.14
CA SER A 50 9.56 -1.72 5.36
C SER A 50 8.85 -3.04 5.64
N ARG A 51 8.27 -3.65 4.58
CA ARG A 51 7.73 -5.03 4.60
C ARG A 51 8.85 -6.08 4.70
N ILE A 52 10.08 -5.60 4.69
CA ILE A 52 11.34 -6.31 4.81
C ILE A 52 12.03 -5.57 5.97
N PRO A 53 12.41 -6.19 7.08
CA PRO A 53 12.97 -5.40 8.18
C PRO A 53 14.23 -4.65 7.70
N ASP A 54 14.18 -3.32 7.76
CA ASP A 54 15.37 -2.44 7.77
C ASP A 54 16.08 -2.50 9.14
N ASP A 55 15.64 -3.42 10.02
CA ASP A 55 16.08 -3.64 11.41
C ASP A 55 17.56 -4.09 11.53
N GLU A 56 18.35 -4.00 10.46
CA GLU A 56 19.78 -4.33 10.49
C GLU A 56 20.61 -3.25 11.22
N ASP A 57 20.07 -2.04 11.40
CA ASP A 57 20.69 -0.99 12.23
C ASP A 57 19.85 -0.69 13.49
N LEU A 58 19.90 -1.63 14.44
CA LEU A 58 19.30 -1.46 15.78
C LEU A 58 19.92 -0.28 16.56
N ALA A 59 21.13 0.15 16.22
CA ALA A 59 21.81 1.29 16.85
C ALA A 59 21.21 2.62 16.40
N ALA A 60 20.73 2.72 15.15
CA ALA A 60 19.99 3.87 14.64
C ALA A 60 18.51 3.91 15.08
N GLY A 61 18.02 2.91 15.82
CA GLY A 61 16.66 2.89 16.37
C GLY A 61 15.55 2.77 15.32
N ARG A 62 15.88 2.22 14.15
CA ARG A 62 14.90 1.93 13.09
C ARG A 62 14.17 0.64 13.41
N TYR A 63 12.86 0.76 13.56
CA TYR A 63 11.93 -0.34 13.76
C TYR A 63 10.88 -0.25 12.66
N GLY A 64 10.79 -1.26 11.81
CA GLY A 64 9.78 -1.27 10.75
C GLY A 64 8.36 -1.08 11.31
N ILE A 65 7.56 -0.26 10.66
CA ILE A 65 6.11 -0.18 10.87
C ILE A 65 5.45 -0.89 9.69
N ASP A 66 4.54 -1.84 9.95
CA ASP A 66 3.60 -2.30 8.91
C ASP A 66 2.26 -1.62 9.14
N PHE A 67 1.97 -0.62 8.30
CA PHE A 67 0.77 0.22 8.32
C PHE A 67 -0.56 -0.57 8.28
N ASN A 68 -0.51 -1.85 7.90
CA ASN A 68 -1.68 -2.72 7.75
C ASN A 68 -1.70 -3.88 8.76
N ARG A 69 -1.05 -3.72 9.93
CA ARG A 69 -0.97 -4.77 10.95
C ARG A 69 -1.32 -4.30 12.36
N ALA A 70 -2.08 -5.16 13.04
CA ALA A 70 -2.28 -5.08 14.48
C ALA A 70 -0.94 -5.22 15.20
N LYS A 71 -0.81 -4.57 16.35
CA LYS A 71 0.26 -4.86 17.30
C LYS A 71 0.11 -6.31 17.80
N PRO A 72 1.09 -7.20 17.56
CA PRO A 72 1.02 -8.57 18.07
C PRO A 72 1.29 -8.61 19.58
N THR A 73 0.95 -9.73 20.20
CA THR A 73 1.39 -10.06 21.56
C THR A 73 2.90 -10.33 21.59
N PHE A 74 3.50 -10.25 22.77
CA PHE A 74 4.92 -10.59 22.95
C PHE A 74 5.23 -12.05 22.53
N GLN A 75 4.33 -12.99 22.80
CA GLN A 75 4.51 -14.40 22.44
C GLN A 75 4.49 -14.61 20.92
N GLU A 76 3.62 -13.90 20.21
CA GLU A 76 3.60 -13.91 18.75
C GLU A 76 4.89 -13.31 18.17
N ALA A 77 5.35 -12.16 18.71
CA ALA A 77 6.59 -11.52 18.30
C ALA A 77 7.83 -12.44 18.48
N LEU A 78 7.90 -13.20 19.58
CA LEU A 78 8.95 -14.21 19.78
C LEU A 78 8.86 -15.32 18.74
N ARG A 79 7.65 -15.82 18.45
CA ARG A 79 7.43 -16.84 17.42
C ARG A 79 7.84 -16.34 16.05
N TYR A 80 7.51 -15.09 15.70
CA TYR A 80 7.91 -14.43 14.46
C TYR A 80 9.42 -14.50 14.27
N LYS A 81 10.20 -14.20 15.32
CA LYS A 81 11.66 -14.27 15.28
C LYS A 81 12.19 -15.67 14.98
N VAL A 82 11.64 -16.69 15.63
CA VAL A 82 12.06 -18.10 15.44
C VAL A 82 11.76 -18.56 14.01
N VAL A 83 10.62 -18.16 13.45
CA VAL A 83 10.22 -18.61 12.13
C VAL A 83 10.75 -17.76 10.98
N LEU A 84 11.46 -16.65 11.22
CA LEU A 84 11.94 -15.73 10.17
C LEU A 84 12.55 -16.42 8.92
N PRO A 85 13.40 -17.47 9.06
CA PRO A 85 13.92 -18.18 7.89
C PRO A 85 12.84 -18.83 7.02
N ARG A 86 11.72 -19.26 7.61
CA ARG A 86 10.54 -19.86 6.94
C ARG A 86 9.41 -18.85 6.74
N ALA A 87 9.47 -17.70 7.42
CA ALA A 87 8.45 -16.66 7.37
C ALA A 87 8.30 -16.10 5.95
N LEU A 88 9.39 -16.08 5.18
CA LEU A 88 9.39 -15.61 3.80
C LEU A 88 8.66 -16.56 2.83
N GLU A 89 8.43 -17.82 3.20
CA GLU A 89 7.55 -18.73 2.45
C GLU A 89 6.06 -18.48 2.75
N SER A 90 5.76 -17.61 3.72
CA SER A 90 4.39 -17.30 4.12
C SER A 90 4.12 -15.81 4.30
N LEU A 91 3.27 -15.27 3.43
CA LEU A 91 2.93 -13.85 3.43
C LEU A 91 2.38 -13.35 4.78
N GLN A 92 1.71 -14.22 5.53
CA GLN A 92 1.25 -13.88 6.88
C GLN A 92 2.42 -13.50 7.79
N TRP A 93 3.55 -14.19 7.70
CA TRP A 93 4.71 -13.94 8.54
C TRP A 93 5.62 -12.85 7.99
N ILE A 94 5.73 -12.70 6.65
CA ILE A 94 6.46 -11.58 6.01
C ILE A 94 5.98 -10.24 6.57
N SER A 95 4.68 -10.01 6.55
CA SER A 95 4.12 -8.75 7.04
C SER A 95 4.25 -8.58 8.56
N ASN A 96 4.58 -9.64 9.29
CA ASN A 96 4.77 -9.60 10.73
C ASN A 96 6.26 -9.49 11.12
N MET A 97 7.18 -9.48 10.14
CA MET A 97 8.62 -9.38 10.39
C MET A 97 8.99 -8.08 11.11
N ALA A 98 8.30 -6.98 10.82
CA ALA A 98 8.43 -5.70 11.51
C ALA A 98 8.33 -5.82 13.04
N PHE A 99 7.56 -6.81 13.53
CA PHE A 99 7.37 -7.08 14.95
C PHE A 99 8.13 -8.29 15.48
N ALA A 100 8.90 -8.99 14.65
CA ALA A 100 9.70 -10.10 15.12
C ALA A 100 10.71 -9.60 16.16
N ALA A 101 10.69 -10.15 17.36
CA ALA A 101 11.54 -9.71 18.46
C ALA A 101 12.20 -10.91 19.14
N ALA A 102 13.48 -10.79 19.50
CA ALA A 102 14.20 -11.82 20.25
C ALA A 102 14.04 -11.65 21.78
N THR A 103 13.71 -10.43 22.22
CA THR A 103 13.64 -10.09 23.65
C THR A 103 12.40 -9.25 23.96
N ARG A 104 12.02 -9.21 25.25
CA ARG A 104 10.94 -8.34 25.73
C ARG A 104 11.28 -6.87 25.53
N GLN A 105 12.54 -6.49 25.68
CA GLN A 105 13.00 -5.12 25.50
C GLN A 105 12.81 -4.66 24.05
N GLU A 106 13.22 -5.48 23.08
CA GLU A 106 13.02 -5.20 21.65
C GLU A 106 11.52 -5.10 21.31
N TYR A 107 10.71 -6.04 21.80
CA TYR A 107 9.25 -5.99 21.63
C TYR A 107 8.63 -4.71 22.19
N ASN A 108 9.03 -4.29 23.39
CA ASN A 108 8.51 -3.07 24.01
C ASN A 108 8.87 -1.83 23.17
N ARG A 109 10.10 -1.75 22.63
CA ARG A 109 10.51 -0.64 21.74
C ARG A 109 9.69 -0.59 20.45
N LYS A 110 9.55 -1.74 19.77
CA LYS A 110 8.71 -1.88 18.55
C LYS A 110 7.25 -1.53 18.84
N SER A 111 6.74 -1.96 19.99
CA SER A 111 5.38 -1.65 20.44
C SER A 111 5.19 -0.15 20.68
N SER A 112 6.13 0.52 21.33
CA SER A 112 6.05 1.97 21.55
C SER A 112 6.10 2.77 20.25
N VAL A 113 6.87 2.33 19.25
CA VAL A 113 6.89 2.96 17.92
C VAL A 113 5.52 2.83 17.24
N TRP A 114 4.91 1.64 17.29
CA TRP A 114 3.57 1.42 16.73
C TRP A 114 2.50 2.24 17.44
N GLU A 115 2.52 2.27 18.78
CA GLU A 115 1.57 3.05 19.58
C GLU A 115 1.72 4.55 19.28
N SER A 116 2.95 5.04 19.24
CA SER A 116 3.25 6.42 18.88
C SER A 116 2.74 6.75 17.48
N PHE A 117 3.05 5.93 16.48
CA PHE A 117 2.58 6.11 15.11
C PHE A 117 1.05 6.20 15.02
N TYR A 118 0.35 5.21 15.59
CA TYR A 118 -1.12 5.16 15.53
C TYR A 118 -1.78 6.24 16.38
N SER A 119 -1.11 6.80 17.39
CA SER A 119 -1.63 7.95 18.15
C SER A 119 -1.82 9.21 17.27
N TYR A 120 -1.05 9.35 16.19
CA TYR A 120 -1.27 10.43 15.21
C TYR A 120 -2.46 10.16 14.27
N ILE A 121 -2.92 8.92 14.18
CA ILE A 121 -4.08 8.51 13.37
C ILE A 121 -5.34 8.55 14.25
N TRP A 122 -5.30 7.92 15.41
CA TRP A 122 -6.37 7.88 16.40
C TRP A 122 -6.32 9.12 17.29
N GLY A 123 -7.13 10.12 16.96
CA GLY A 123 -7.18 11.38 17.71
C GLY A 123 -8.57 11.98 17.65
N SER A 124 -8.83 13.00 18.46
CA SER A 124 -10.15 13.63 18.55
C SER A 124 -10.31 14.84 17.62
N GLU A 125 -9.23 15.41 17.10
CA GLU A 125 -9.29 16.59 16.24
C GLU A 125 -9.86 16.24 14.85
N LEU A 126 -10.77 17.07 14.34
CA LEU A 126 -11.30 16.92 12.98
C LEU A 126 -10.19 17.22 11.95
N LYS A 127 -9.74 16.18 11.25
CA LYS A 127 -8.65 16.26 10.26
C LYS A 127 -8.81 15.21 9.18
N ILE A 128 -8.42 15.56 7.96
CA ILE A 128 -8.11 14.56 6.93
C ILE A 128 -6.66 14.12 7.11
N ILE A 129 -6.45 12.81 7.28
CA ILE A 129 -5.17 12.21 7.59
C ILE A 129 -4.70 11.44 6.36
N TRP A 130 -3.71 11.99 5.67
CA TRP A 130 -3.05 11.40 4.52
C TRP A 130 -1.89 10.57 5.02
N VAL A 131 -2.01 9.25 4.95
CA VAL A 131 -0.96 8.34 5.40
C VAL A 131 -0.38 7.60 4.22
N THR A 132 0.93 7.48 4.22
CA THR A 132 1.65 6.75 3.19
C THR A 132 2.76 5.92 3.80
N PRO A 133 2.77 4.59 3.62
CA PRO A 133 4.01 3.87 3.72
C PRO A 133 4.92 4.30 2.58
N HIS A 134 6.17 4.53 2.93
CA HIS A 134 7.28 4.45 2.00
C HIS A 134 8.26 3.48 2.59
N SER A 135 8.83 2.61 1.76
CA SER A 135 10.02 1.92 2.19
C SER A 135 11.16 2.92 2.24
N GLY A 136 12.03 2.79 3.23
CA GLY A 136 13.39 3.29 3.08
C GLY A 136 14.06 2.69 1.83
N ASP A 137 15.31 3.08 1.60
CA ASP A 137 16.12 2.53 0.52
C ASP A 137 16.26 1.00 0.67
N VAL A 138 15.53 0.23 -0.13
CA VAL A 138 15.67 -1.24 -0.14
C VAL A 138 16.88 -1.60 -0.99
N THR A 139 18.04 -1.43 -0.36
CA THR A 139 19.33 -1.93 -0.84
C THR A 139 19.46 -3.45 -0.66
N ARG A 140 18.47 -4.11 -0.03
CA ARG A 140 18.47 -5.56 0.19
C ARG A 140 18.74 -6.31 -1.14
N PRO A 141 19.81 -7.12 -1.20
CA PRO A 141 20.07 -7.98 -2.33
C PRO A 141 18.97 -9.04 -2.51
N PRO A 142 18.65 -9.43 -3.76
CA PRO A 142 17.84 -10.62 -4.02
C PRO A 142 18.38 -11.88 -3.33
N ASP A 143 17.48 -12.74 -2.84
CA ASP A 143 17.81 -14.06 -2.30
C ASP A 143 16.73 -15.10 -2.67
N ASP A 144 16.91 -16.37 -2.28
CA ASP A 144 16.00 -17.48 -2.60
C ASP A 144 14.60 -17.34 -1.97
N LEU A 145 14.45 -16.43 -1.02
CA LEU A 145 13.20 -16.20 -0.28
C LEU A 145 12.47 -14.95 -0.79
N LEU A 146 13.23 -13.93 -1.18
CA LEU A 146 12.76 -12.68 -1.74
C LEU A 146 13.58 -12.32 -2.98
N PRO A 147 13.31 -12.97 -4.13
CA PRO A 147 14.10 -12.78 -5.35
C PRO A 147 13.96 -11.38 -5.95
N TYR A 148 12.89 -10.66 -5.60
CA TYR A 148 12.58 -9.35 -6.18
C TYR A 148 12.15 -8.35 -5.09
N PRO A 149 13.04 -7.97 -4.16
CA PRO A 149 12.71 -7.16 -2.99
C PRO A 149 12.12 -5.79 -3.34
N LYS A 150 12.60 -5.17 -4.44
CA LYS A 150 12.06 -3.91 -5.00
C LYS A 150 10.59 -3.99 -5.44
N THR A 151 10.01 -5.19 -5.54
CA THR A 151 8.58 -5.37 -5.85
C THR A 151 7.67 -5.35 -4.61
N HIS A 152 8.26 -5.31 -3.42
CA HIS A 152 7.55 -5.36 -2.14
C HIS A 152 7.49 -4.01 -1.43
N ILE A 153 7.96 -2.95 -2.09
CA ILE A 153 8.01 -1.61 -1.54
C ILE A 153 6.90 -0.74 -2.09
N ASP A 154 6.45 0.20 -1.26
CA ASP A 154 5.61 1.31 -1.69
C ASP A 154 6.54 2.45 -2.18
N SER A 155 6.36 2.90 -3.43
CA SER A 155 7.18 3.89 -4.13
C SER A 155 6.30 5.04 -4.66
N PHE A 156 6.79 6.28 -4.61
CA PHE A 156 6.12 7.48 -5.15
C PHE A 156 4.79 7.85 -4.46
N THR A 157 4.42 7.13 -3.40
CA THR A 157 3.18 7.32 -2.65
C THR A 157 3.22 8.60 -1.80
N ALA A 158 4.39 9.01 -1.34
CA ALA A 158 4.57 10.22 -0.55
C ALA A 158 4.37 11.49 -1.37
N GLY A 159 4.83 11.49 -2.63
CA GLY A 159 4.58 12.58 -3.58
C GLY A 159 3.10 12.87 -3.75
N VAL A 160 2.31 11.84 -4.02
CA VAL A 160 0.86 11.96 -4.20
C VAL A 160 0.15 12.31 -2.89
N ALA A 161 0.47 11.64 -1.78
CA ALA A 161 -0.14 11.95 -0.49
C ALA A 161 0.13 13.40 -0.06
N ALA A 162 1.33 13.93 -0.31
CA ALA A 162 1.66 15.32 -0.05
C ALA A 162 0.90 16.29 -0.97
N LEU A 163 0.72 15.96 -2.26
CA LEU A 163 -0.12 16.74 -3.17
C LEU A 163 -1.57 16.81 -2.70
N CYS A 164 -2.16 15.66 -2.32
CA CYS A 164 -3.50 15.62 -1.75
C CYS A 164 -3.60 16.48 -0.49
N ALA A 165 -2.67 16.34 0.45
CA ALA A 165 -2.65 17.13 1.67
C ALA A 165 -2.54 18.64 1.39
N PHE A 166 -1.69 19.02 0.45
CA PHE A 166 -1.41 20.42 0.12
C PHE A 166 -2.53 21.12 -0.67
N ASN A 167 -3.26 20.34 -1.47
CA ASN A 167 -4.35 20.83 -2.33
C ASN A 167 -5.74 20.67 -1.69
N ASN A 168 -5.89 19.89 -0.61
CA ASN A 168 -7.15 19.80 0.13
C ASN A 168 -7.40 21.07 0.96
N ASN A 169 -8.13 22.02 0.36
CA ASN A 169 -8.48 23.29 1.01
C ASN A 169 -9.79 23.23 1.82
N ASN A 170 -10.51 22.11 1.78
CA ASN A 170 -11.78 21.98 2.49
C ASN A 170 -11.54 21.74 3.98
N LYS A 171 -12.26 22.49 4.82
CA LYS A 171 -12.24 22.27 6.27
C LYS A 171 -12.71 20.85 6.58
N ALA A 172 -11.96 20.14 7.43
CA ALA A 172 -12.34 18.80 7.83
C ALA A 172 -13.61 18.86 8.70
N ALA A 173 -14.73 18.34 8.20
CA ALA A 173 -15.96 18.16 8.98
C ALA A 173 -15.91 16.86 9.81
N LYS A 174 -15.09 15.91 9.36
CA LYS A 174 -14.96 14.55 9.89
C LYS A 174 -13.48 14.19 9.98
N ARG A 175 -13.13 13.27 10.88
CA ARG A 175 -11.78 12.71 10.95
C ARG A 175 -11.69 11.50 10.01
N VAL A 176 -10.99 11.63 8.90
CA VAL A 176 -10.91 10.57 7.87
C VAL A 176 -9.46 10.18 7.63
N MET A 177 -9.18 8.88 7.64
CA MET A 177 -7.87 8.34 7.27
C MET A 177 -7.89 7.90 5.80
N ILE A 178 -6.92 8.37 5.01
CA ILE A 178 -6.73 7.91 3.63
C ILE A 178 -5.30 7.41 3.50
N ALA A 179 -5.16 6.11 3.28
CA ALA A 179 -3.89 5.43 3.11
C ALA A 179 -3.58 5.22 1.63
N ILE A 180 -2.38 5.60 1.18
CA ILE A 180 -1.98 5.47 -0.23
C ILE A 180 -0.78 4.51 -0.35
N HIS A 181 -1.01 3.41 -1.05
CA HIS A 181 -0.11 2.30 -1.32
C HIS A 181 0.15 2.15 -2.83
N SER A 182 1.20 1.40 -3.17
CA SER A 182 1.64 1.19 -4.55
C SER A 182 2.23 -0.22 -4.80
N PRO A 183 1.38 -1.21 -5.10
CA PRO A 183 1.86 -2.55 -5.37
C PRO A 183 2.50 -2.63 -6.76
N ASN A 184 3.55 -3.46 -6.92
CA ASN A 184 4.22 -3.66 -8.22
C ASN A 184 3.40 -4.50 -9.22
N LEU A 185 2.46 -5.32 -8.75
CA LEU A 185 1.62 -6.17 -9.59
C LEU A 185 0.20 -5.63 -9.51
N PHE A 186 -0.06 -4.66 -10.38
CA PHE A 186 -1.28 -3.87 -10.38
C PHE A 186 -1.60 -3.50 -11.82
N LEU A 187 -2.69 -4.03 -12.38
CA LEU A 187 -3.11 -3.70 -13.75
C LEU A 187 -4.19 -2.62 -13.82
N THR A 188 -4.72 -2.15 -12.70
CA THR A 188 -5.63 -0.99 -12.69
C THR A 188 -4.88 0.30 -12.40
N THR A 189 -5.49 1.46 -12.65
CA THR A 189 -4.90 2.72 -12.17
C THR A 189 -5.07 2.84 -10.65
N PHE A 190 -6.25 2.46 -10.15
CA PHE A 190 -6.67 2.47 -8.75
C PHE A 190 -7.43 1.21 -8.32
N ASP A 191 -7.29 0.87 -7.04
CA ASP A 191 -8.19 -0.01 -6.28
C ASP A 191 -8.47 0.66 -4.93
N ILE A 192 -9.74 0.86 -4.63
CA ILE A 192 -10.19 1.50 -3.39
C ILE A 192 -10.72 0.42 -2.46
N GLY A 193 -10.08 0.25 -1.31
CA GLY A 193 -10.52 -0.61 -0.21
C GLY A 193 -11.26 0.20 0.86
N ASP A 194 -12.45 -0.26 1.25
CA ASP A 194 -13.38 0.45 2.14
C ASP A 194 -13.08 0.36 3.64
N PHE A 195 -12.09 -0.44 4.04
CA PHE A 195 -11.84 -0.85 5.43
C PHE A 195 -13.13 -1.38 6.13
N GLY A 196 -14.13 -1.81 5.38
CA GLY A 196 -15.43 -2.26 5.88
C GLY A 196 -16.28 -1.15 6.52
N ILE A 197 -15.99 0.12 6.25
CA ILE A 197 -16.63 1.26 6.91
C ILE A 197 -17.38 2.14 5.92
N VAL A 198 -16.85 2.31 4.71
CA VAL A 198 -17.54 3.08 3.67
C VAL A 198 -18.69 2.25 3.10
N ASN A 199 -19.83 2.90 2.85
CA ASN A 199 -20.96 2.27 2.20
C ASN A 199 -20.56 1.80 0.79
N GLU A 200 -20.61 0.49 0.56
CA GLU A 200 -20.18 -0.11 -0.70
C GLU A 200 -20.94 0.42 -1.92
N LYS A 201 -22.22 0.80 -1.75
CA LYS A 201 -23.02 1.40 -2.82
C LYS A 201 -22.54 2.81 -3.15
N GLU A 202 -22.28 3.64 -2.15
CA GLU A 202 -21.75 5.00 -2.33
C GLU A 202 -20.35 4.94 -2.97
N LEU A 203 -19.48 4.05 -2.47
CA LEU A 203 -18.16 3.82 -3.04
C LEU A 203 -18.25 3.43 -4.53
N THR A 204 -19.15 2.51 -4.87
CA THR A 204 -19.36 2.08 -6.26
C THR A 204 -19.89 3.23 -7.14
N ILE A 205 -20.78 4.06 -6.61
CA ILE A 205 -21.32 5.23 -7.34
C ILE A 205 -20.21 6.25 -7.60
N ALA A 206 -19.41 6.58 -6.57
CA ALA A 206 -18.27 7.47 -6.69
C ALA A 206 -17.27 6.93 -7.73
N ALA A 207 -16.87 5.66 -7.61
CA ALA A 207 -15.95 5.04 -8.55
C ALA A 207 -16.45 5.09 -10.01
N LYS A 208 -17.73 4.79 -10.28
CA LYS A 208 -18.30 4.89 -11.64
C LYS A 208 -18.33 6.32 -12.18
N LYS A 209 -18.52 7.31 -11.31
CA LYS A 209 -18.48 8.73 -11.70
C LYS A 209 -17.06 9.13 -12.10
N LEU A 210 -16.08 8.75 -11.29
CA LEU A 210 -14.68 9.09 -11.49
C LEU A 210 -14.03 8.29 -12.62
N GLU A 211 -14.41 7.02 -12.80
CA GLU A 211 -14.06 6.21 -13.98
C GLU A 211 -14.38 7.01 -15.24
N ARG A 212 -15.63 7.46 -15.42
CA ARG A 212 -16.05 8.24 -16.60
C ARG A 212 -15.30 9.58 -16.72
N LYS A 213 -15.06 10.27 -15.61
CA LYS A 213 -14.39 11.58 -15.60
C LYS A 213 -12.93 11.48 -16.05
N TYR A 214 -12.23 10.43 -15.62
CA TYR A 214 -10.79 10.30 -15.81
C TYR A 214 -10.38 9.25 -16.85
N HIS A 215 -11.34 8.55 -17.47
CA HIS A 215 -11.09 7.44 -18.38
C HIS A 215 -10.06 7.78 -19.47
N GLU A 216 -10.32 8.80 -20.29
CA GLU A 216 -9.45 9.16 -21.41
C GLU A 216 -8.03 9.51 -20.96
N ARG A 217 -7.90 10.31 -19.89
CA ARG A 217 -6.59 10.71 -19.36
C ARG A 217 -5.84 9.53 -18.77
N ALA A 218 -6.54 8.60 -18.14
CA ALA A 218 -5.93 7.38 -17.64
C ALA A 218 -5.42 6.48 -18.77
N GLN A 219 -6.09 6.42 -19.93
CA GLN A 219 -5.63 5.57 -21.04
C GLN A 219 -4.25 5.95 -21.61
N ILE A 220 -3.77 7.19 -21.38
CA ILE A 220 -2.47 7.66 -21.90
C ILE A 220 -1.30 6.76 -21.48
N LEU A 221 -1.34 6.18 -20.27
CA LEU A 221 -0.30 5.29 -19.74
C LEU A 221 -0.71 3.81 -19.74
N ALA A 222 -1.84 3.46 -20.37
CA ALA A 222 -2.37 2.10 -20.33
C ALA A 222 -1.38 1.07 -20.89
N ASP A 223 -0.72 1.39 -22.01
CA ASP A 223 0.25 0.49 -22.62
C ASP A 223 1.51 0.30 -21.78
N GLU A 224 2.02 1.37 -21.17
CA GLU A 224 3.16 1.29 -20.24
C GLU A 224 2.81 0.47 -19.00
N LEU A 225 1.59 0.63 -18.46
CA LEU A 225 1.09 -0.16 -17.34
C LEU A 225 1.03 -1.65 -17.70
N LYS A 226 0.39 -1.98 -18.82
CA LYS A 226 0.28 -3.36 -19.31
C LYS A 226 1.63 -4.00 -19.56
N GLN A 227 2.59 -3.25 -20.12
CA GLN A 227 3.96 -3.73 -20.33
C GLN A 227 4.68 -4.01 -19.01
N THR A 228 4.58 -3.08 -18.06
CA THR A 228 5.19 -3.21 -16.73
C THR A 228 4.65 -4.43 -15.99
N PHE A 229 3.32 -4.59 -15.95
CA PHE A 229 2.72 -5.80 -15.38
C PHE A 229 3.14 -7.06 -16.11
N SER A 230 3.09 -7.06 -17.46
CA SER A 230 3.44 -8.23 -18.26
C SER A 230 4.86 -8.71 -17.96
N PHE A 231 5.80 -7.76 -17.86
CA PHE A 231 7.19 -8.04 -17.50
C PHE A 231 7.29 -8.65 -16.10
N GLU A 232 6.72 -7.99 -15.09
CA GLU A 232 6.81 -8.45 -13.70
C GLU A 232 6.08 -9.78 -13.46
N ALA A 233 4.88 -9.95 -14.02
CA ALA A 233 4.12 -11.20 -13.93
C ALA A 233 4.90 -12.36 -14.55
N MET A 234 5.45 -12.18 -15.76
CA MET A 234 6.27 -13.19 -16.43
C MET A 234 7.52 -13.55 -15.64
N ARG A 235 8.18 -12.54 -15.07
CA ARG A 235 9.37 -12.69 -14.24
C ARG A 235 9.08 -13.52 -12.99
N TRP A 236 7.96 -13.26 -12.31
CA TRP A 236 7.51 -14.03 -11.16
C TRP A 236 7.10 -15.45 -11.52
N LEU A 237 6.28 -15.65 -12.55
CA LEU A 237 5.85 -16.99 -12.98
C LEU A 237 7.03 -17.86 -13.40
N LYS A 238 8.03 -17.29 -14.10
CA LYS A 238 9.25 -18.00 -14.47
C LYS A 238 10.04 -18.44 -13.23
N TYR A 239 10.21 -17.55 -12.26
CA TYR A 239 10.88 -17.85 -10.99
C TYR A 239 10.18 -18.99 -10.25
N ILE A 240 8.88 -18.84 -9.97
CA ILE A 240 8.09 -19.80 -9.19
C ILE A 240 8.10 -21.17 -9.85
N TYR A 241 7.94 -21.24 -11.18
CA TYR A 241 8.00 -22.53 -11.85
C TYR A 241 9.40 -23.16 -11.76
N LYS A 242 10.47 -22.37 -11.91
CA LYS A 242 11.84 -22.88 -11.83
C LYS A 242 12.13 -23.45 -10.43
N THR A 243 11.67 -22.79 -9.38
CA THR A 243 11.97 -23.17 -7.98
C THR A 243 11.01 -24.17 -7.38
N ARG A 244 9.73 -24.19 -7.82
CA ARG A 244 8.67 -25.05 -7.24
C ARG A 244 8.19 -26.15 -8.18
N GLY A 245 8.51 -26.07 -9.47
CA GLY A 245 8.06 -27.04 -10.49
C GLY A 245 6.57 -26.97 -10.81
N THR A 246 5.85 -25.96 -10.32
CA THR A 246 4.41 -25.81 -10.53
C THR A 246 3.96 -24.35 -10.38
N LEU A 247 2.88 -24.00 -11.07
CA LEU A 247 2.16 -22.73 -10.90
C LEU A 247 0.75 -22.94 -10.33
N ASP A 248 0.37 -24.18 -9.99
CA ASP A 248 -0.96 -24.48 -9.46
C ASP A 248 -1.06 -24.00 -8.00
N PRO A 249 -1.98 -23.06 -7.68
CA PRO A 249 -2.17 -22.56 -6.32
C PRO A 249 -2.38 -23.66 -5.27
N LYS A 250 -3.08 -24.76 -5.60
CA LYS A 250 -3.32 -25.87 -4.67
C LYS A 250 -2.03 -26.61 -4.33
N ARG A 251 -1.14 -26.79 -5.31
CA ARG A 251 0.18 -27.41 -5.11
C ARG A 251 1.12 -26.46 -4.40
N LEU A 252 1.12 -25.18 -4.79
CA LEU A 252 1.92 -24.13 -4.15
C LEU A 252 1.55 -23.95 -2.68
N ASN A 253 0.29 -24.13 -2.29
CA ASN A 253 -0.15 -24.04 -0.89
C ASN A 253 0.63 -24.97 0.06
N ARG A 254 1.17 -26.07 -0.46
CA ARG A 254 1.91 -27.07 0.33
C ARG A 254 3.39 -26.72 0.51
N VAL A 255 3.93 -25.77 -0.27
CA VAL A 255 5.37 -25.46 -0.32
C VAL A 255 5.68 -23.99 -0.07
N SER A 256 4.85 -23.06 -0.53
CA SER A 256 5.04 -21.63 -0.37
C SER A 256 3.72 -20.91 -0.56
N THR A 257 3.16 -20.42 0.55
CA THR A 257 1.90 -19.64 0.51
C THR A 257 2.12 -18.23 -0.04
N ALA A 258 3.36 -17.72 0.02
CA ALA A 258 3.76 -16.48 -0.65
C ALA A 258 3.71 -16.63 -2.18
N ASP A 259 4.31 -17.69 -2.73
CA ASP A 259 4.29 -17.97 -4.18
C ASP A 259 2.86 -18.27 -4.65
N ARG A 260 2.06 -19.01 -3.85
CA ARG A 260 0.62 -19.21 -4.12
C ARG A 260 -0.10 -17.88 -4.31
N ARG A 261 0.00 -16.97 -3.33
CA ARG A 261 -0.69 -15.68 -3.38
C ARG A 261 -0.21 -14.82 -4.55
N ARG A 262 1.07 -14.90 -4.90
CA ARG A 262 1.63 -14.24 -6.08
C ARG A 262 0.94 -14.69 -7.36
N VAL A 263 0.79 -16.01 -7.55
CA VAL A 263 0.08 -16.55 -8.71
C VAL A 263 -1.39 -16.17 -8.68
N GLU A 264 -2.06 -16.29 -7.53
CA GLU A 264 -3.47 -15.89 -7.38
C GLU A 264 -3.70 -14.42 -7.72
N GLN A 265 -2.79 -13.53 -7.31
CA GLN A 265 -2.84 -12.11 -7.67
C GLN A 265 -2.71 -11.91 -9.18
N ILE A 266 -1.73 -12.55 -9.83
CA ILE A 266 -1.58 -12.46 -11.30
C ILE A 266 -2.83 -12.95 -12.02
N VAL A 267 -3.41 -14.07 -11.59
CA VAL A 267 -4.66 -14.62 -12.17
C VAL A 267 -5.82 -13.66 -12.00
N LYS A 268 -5.94 -13.08 -10.80
CA LYS A 268 -6.98 -12.11 -10.47
C LYS A 268 -6.89 -10.85 -11.33
N GLU A 269 -5.68 -10.30 -11.48
CA GLU A 269 -5.40 -9.16 -12.35
C GLU A 269 -5.73 -9.48 -13.82
N LEU A 270 -5.30 -10.64 -14.32
CA LEU A 270 -5.64 -11.09 -15.69
C LEU A 270 -7.16 -11.23 -15.90
N LYS A 271 -7.90 -11.66 -14.88
CA LYS A 271 -9.36 -11.79 -14.93
C LYS A 271 -10.07 -10.44 -15.12
N LEU A 272 -9.50 -9.33 -14.63
CA LEU A 272 -10.06 -7.99 -14.91
C LEU A 272 -10.15 -7.69 -16.41
N TYR A 273 -9.27 -8.32 -17.19
CA TYR A 273 -9.15 -8.15 -18.63
C TYR A 273 -9.81 -9.29 -19.42
N GLY A 274 -10.77 -9.99 -18.78
CA GLY A 274 -11.49 -11.10 -19.39
C GLY A 274 -10.61 -12.32 -19.70
N GLN A 275 -9.37 -12.38 -19.17
CA GLN A 275 -8.52 -13.55 -19.38
C GLN A 275 -8.83 -14.63 -18.33
N GLU A 276 -9.13 -15.83 -18.80
CA GLU A 276 -9.36 -16.98 -17.93
C GLU A 276 -8.19 -17.97 -17.97
N ILE A 277 -7.71 -18.36 -16.78
CA ILE A 277 -6.66 -19.37 -16.62
C ILE A 277 -7.31 -20.68 -16.15
N GLY A 278 -7.75 -21.50 -17.10
CA GLY A 278 -8.32 -22.83 -16.80
C GLY A 278 -7.27 -23.88 -16.42
N GLU A 279 -6.02 -23.68 -16.86
CA GLU A 279 -4.88 -24.55 -16.52
C GLU A 279 -3.66 -23.70 -16.14
N PHE A 280 -3.03 -24.03 -15.01
CA PHE A 280 -1.86 -23.32 -14.47
C PHE A 280 -0.56 -23.77 -15.14
N LYS A 281 -0.51 -23.64 -16.47
CA LYS A 281 0.68 -23.94 -17.30
C LYS A 281 1.28 -22.64 -17.85
N LYS A 282 2.60 -22.61 -18.06
CA LYS A 282 3.32 -21.42 -18.55
C LYS A 282 2.72 -20.88 -19.86
N GLU A 283 2.36 -21.78 -20.77
CA GLU A 283 1.86 -21.44 -22.10
C GLU A 283 0.50 -20.71 -22.00
N LYS A 284 -0.33 -21.07 -21.02
CA LYS A 284 -1.63 -20.42 -20.78
C LYS A 284 -1.43 -19.01 -20.23
N PHE A 285 -0.53 -18.83 -19.26
CA PHE A 285 -0.17 -17.51 -18.77
C PHE A 285 0.45 -16.63 -19.87
N ASN A 286 1.37 -17.18 -20.67
CA ASN A 286 1.97 -16.46 -21.80
C ASN A 286 0.91 -15.96 -22.79
N LYS A 287 -0.08 -16.81 -23.12
CA LYS A 287 -1.17 -16.44 -24.00
C LYS A 287 -2.03 -15.33 -23.40
N ALA A 288 -2.47 -15.49 -22.15
CA ALA A 288 -3.29 -14.50 -21.45
C ALA A 288 -2.59 -13.13 -21.34
N ILE A 289 -1.31 -13.10 -20.99
CA ILE A 289 -0.52 -11.87 -20.88
C ILE A 289 -0.36 -11.20 -22.25
N ARG A 290 -0.13 -11.96 -23.33
CA ARG A 290 -0.05 -11.40 -24.70
C ARG A 290 -1.34 -10.73 -25.15
N ASN A 291 -2.49 -11.25 -24.72
CA ASN A 291 -3.80 -10.73 -25.08
C ASN A 291 -4.16 -9.40 -24.41
N LEU A 292 -3.39 -8.95 -23.41
CA LEU A 292 -3.62 -7.66 -22.75
C LEU A 292 -3.45 -6.47 -23.69
N LYS A 293 -2.71 -6.63 -24.81
CA LYS A 293 -2.35 -5.50 -25.69
C LYS A 293 -3.56 -4.68 -26.15
N GLU A 294 -4.66 -5.34 -26.46
CA GLU A 294 -5.84 -4.72 -27.09
C GLU A 294 -6.89 -4.23 -26.08
N THR A 295 -6.65 -4.38 -24.78
CA THR A 295 -7.64 -4.04 -23.76
C THR A 295 -7.36 -2.69 -23.09
N GLU A 296 -8.44 -1.95 -22.81
CA GLU A 296 -8.43 -0.72 -22.02
C GLU A 296 -8.17 -1.01 -20.54
N VAL A 297 -7.50 -0.07 -19.87
CA VAL A 297 -7.21 -0.18 -18.44
C VAL A 297 -8.36 0.40 -17.62
N PRO A 298 -8.95 -0.35 -16.68
CA PRO A 298 -9.89 0.22 -15.71
C PRO A 298 -9.20 1.29 -14.87
N VAL A 299 -9.82 2.47 -14.76
CA VAL A 299 -9.24 3.54 -13.93
C VAL A 299 -9.39 3.21 -12.47
N ILE A 300 -10.60 2.81 -12.03
CA ILE A 300 -10.90 2.56 -10.63
C ILE A 300 -11.60 1.22 -10.47
N THR A 301 -11.05 0.42 -9.56
CA THR A 301 -11.73 -0.76 -9.02
C THR A 301 -12.05 -0.56 -7.54
N CYS A 302 -13.06 -1.27 -7.03
CA CYS A 302 -13.49 -1.16 -5.64
C CYS A 302 -13.45 -2.51 -4.98
N ASN A 303 -12.73 -2.61 -3.85
CA ASN A 303 -12.56 -3.84 -3.08
C ASN A 303 -12.09 -5.02 -3.93
N TYR A 304 -11.56 -4.77 -5.13
CA TYR A 304 -11.28 -5.82 -6.07
C TYR A 304 -9.98 -6.46 -5.65
N LEU A 305 -8.88 -5.71 -5.62
CA LEU A 305 -7.56 -6.25 -5.30
C LEU A 305 -7.36 -6.37 -3.80
N PHE A 306 -7.67 -5.30 -3.06
CA PHE A 306 -7.47 -5.21 -1.63
C PHE A 306 -8.72 -4.64 -0.93
N PRO A 307 -9.67 -5.50 -0.49
CA PRO A 307 -10.86 -5.02 0.20
C PRO A 307 -10.59 -4.34 1.55
N SER A 308 -9.34 -4.33 2.06
CA SER A 308 -8.89 -3.79 3.36
C SER A 308 -9.69 -4.17 4.63
N ARG A 309 -10.82 -4.89 4.53
CA ARG A 309 -11.67 -5.36 5.64
C ARG A 309 -10.94 -6.28 6.61
N HIS A 310 -9.96 -7.04 6.13
CA HIS A 310 -9.10 -7.82 7.02
C HIS A 310 -8.21 -6.92 7.87
N VAL A 311 -7.59 -5.91 7.25
CA VAL A 311 -6.76 -4.93 7.96
C VAL A 311 -7.60 -4.12 8.94
N SER A 312 -8.79 -3.71 8.54
CA SER A 312 -9.72 -2.99 9.41
C SER A 312 -10.00 -3.73 10.72
N ARG A 313 -10.29 -5.03 10.62
CA ARG A 313 -10.49 -5.90 11.79
C ARG A 313 -9.24 -5.99 12.67
N LEU A 314 -8.06 -6.08 12.05
CA LEU A 314 -6.79 -6.11 12.78
C LEU A 314 -6.55 -4.79 13.54
N LEU A 315 -6.83 -3.66 12.91
CA LEU A 315 -6.65 -2.32 13.47
C LEU A 315 -7.81 -1.84 14.35
N LYS A 316 -8.85 -2.66 14.53
CA LYS A 316 -10.05 -2.32 15.31
C LYS A 316 -10.68 -1.00 14.89
N VAL A 317 -10.75 -0.77 13.57
CA VAL A 317 -11.16 0.56 13.05
C VAL A 317 -12.62 0.85 13.40
N SER A 318 -13.49 -0.17 13.43
CA SER A 318 -14.89 -0.01 13.86
C SER A 318 -15.00 0.41 15.32
N GLU A 319 -14.20 -0.17 16.21
CA GLU A 319 -14.16 0.22 17.62
C GLU A 319 -13.63 1.64 17.80
N ASN A 320 -12.58 2.02 17.07
CA ASN A 320 -12.05 3.38 17.09
C ASN A 320 -13.09 4.41 16.59
N ILE A 321 -13.92 4.04 15.62
CA ILE A 321 -15.05 4.86 15.17
C ILE A 321 -16.13 4.97 16.26
N GLY A 322 -16.49 3.84 16.89
CA GLY A 322 -17.45 3.84 18.00
C GLY A 322 -16.99 4.68 19.20
N GLN A 323 -15.68 4.85 19.36
CA GLN A 323 -15.06 5.72 20.37
C GLN A 323 -14.89 7.18 19.91
N GLY A 324 -15.29 7.53 18.69
CA GLY A 324 -15.16 8.88 18.14
C GLY A 324 -13.72 9.28 17.76
N LEU A 325 -12.79 8.31 17.67
CA LEU A 325 -11.38 8.55 17.31
C LEU A 325 -11.13 8.59 15.80
N LEU A 326 -12.13 8.18 15.02
CA LEU A 326 -12.16 8.22 13.56
C LEU A 326 -13.62 8.30 13.10
N HIS A 327 -13.88 8.92 11.96
CA HIS A 327 -15.18 8.83 11.29
C HIS A 327 -15.18 7.74 10.21
N SER A 328 -14.16 7.72 9.35
CA SER A 328 -14.03 6.74 8.28
C SER A 328 -12.57 6.55 7.84
N ALA A 329 -12.32 5.48 7.07
CA ALA A 329 -11.02 5.16 6.52
C ALA A 329 -11.12 4.63 5.08
N LEU A 330 -10.12 4.94 4.25
CA LEU A 330 -9.94 4.39 2.91
C LEU A 330 -8.51 3.88 2.70
N ASN A 331 -8.40 2.74 2.04
CA ASN A 331 -7.15 2.24 1.49
C ASN A 331 -7.15 2.46 -0.01
N ILE A 332 -6.10 3.06 -0.53
CA ILE A 332 -5.91 3.31 -1.95
C ILE A 332 -4.66 2.54 -2.36
N GLU A 333 -4.83 1.56 -3.24
CA GLU A 333 -3.71 0.97 -3.98
C GLU A 333 -3.67 1.63 -5.36
N CYS A 334 -2.49 2.10 -5.77
CA CYS A 334 -2.31 2.78 -7.06
C CYS A 334 -1.13 2.20 -7.83
N SER A 335 -1.24 2.17 -9.15
CA SER A 335 -0.13 1.75 -10.00
C SER A 335 1.08 2.67 -9.84
N LYS A 336 2.27 2.07 -9.68
CA LYS A 336 3.55 2.81 -9.65
C LYS A 336 3.83 3.60 -10.91
N VAL A 337 3.38 3.11 -12.07
CA VAL A 337 3.54 3.81 -13.36
C VAL A 337 2.87 5.18 -13.26
N TYR A 338 1.63 5.22 -12.78
CA TYR A 338 0.91 6.48 -12.68
C TYR A 338 1.40 7.36 -11.53
N LEU A 339 1.77 6.79 -10.39
CA LEU A 339 2.37 7.58 -9.30
C LEU A 339 3.65 8.29 -9.74
N ALA A 340 4.48 7.62 -10.55
CA ALA A 340 5.73 8.20 -11.04
C ALA A 340 5.53 9.21 -12.18
N ARG A 341 4.58 8.94 -13.09
CA ARG A 341 4.45 9.67 -14.36
C ARG A 341 3.35 10.74 -14.35
N GLU A 342 2.27 10.51 -13.62
CA GLU A 342 1.07 11.37 -13.54
C GLU A 342 0.61 11.60 -12.08
N PRO A 343 1.49 12.03 -11.16
CA PRO A 343 1.12 12.21 -9.75
C PRO A 343 0.00 13.23 -9.55
N GLU A 344 -0.09 14.26 -10.41
CA GLU A 344 -1.20 15.22 -10.39
C GLU A 344 -2.55 14.53 -10.70
N LEU A 345 -2.63 13.69 -11.74
CA LEU A 345 -3.85 12.92 -12.06
C LEU A 345 -4.31 12.08 -10.86
N ILE A 346 -3.37 11.37 -10.25
CA ILE A 346 -3.66 10.51 -9.10
C ILE A 346 -4.16 11.37 -7.94
N SER A 347 -3.51 12.50 -7.65
CA SER A 347 -3.97 13.41 -6.59
C SER A 347 -5.38 13.97 -6.86
N ASP A 348 -5.70 14.31 -8.11
CA ASP A 348 -7.03 14.81 -8.50
C ASP A 348 -8.10 13.73 -8.25
N ILE A 349 -7.84 12.48 -8.67
CA ILE A 349 -8.73 11.35 -8.45
C ILE A 349 -8.95 11.13 -6.94
N VAL A 350 -7.89 11.12 -6.14
CA VAL A 350 -7.99 10.92 -4.68
C VAL A 350 -8.81 12.03 -4.01
N LEU A 351 -8.57 13.28 -4.37
CA LEU A 351 -9.30 14.42 -3.81
C LEU A 351 -10.77 14.38 -4.18
N ASP A 352 -11.09 13.98 -5.40
CA ASP A 352 -12.46 13.76 -5.83
C ASP A 352 -13.14 12.59 -5.11
N ILE A 353 -12.46 11.45 -4.91
CA ILE A 353 -12.98 10.34 -4.08
C ILE A 353 -13.34 10.86 -2.69
N LYS A 354 -12.42 11.60 -2.07
CA LYS A 354 -12.63 12.19 -0.75
C LYS A 354 -13.84 13.12 -0.75
N LYS A 355 -13.98 13.95 -1.79
CA LYS A 355 -15.09 14.89 -1.93
C LYS A 355 -16.44 14.15 -2.04
N GLU A 356 -16.53 13.17 -2.94
CA GLU A 356 -17.76 12.41 -3.17
C GLU A 356 -18.20 11.59 -1.96
N LEU A 357 -17.27 11.17 -1.10
CA LEU A 357 -17.58 10.29 0.03
C LEU A 357 -17.67 11.01 1.38
N PHE A 358 -17.03 12.18 1.55
CA PHE A 358 -16.84 12.75 2.89
C PHE A 358 -17.12 14.26 3.00
N ASP A 359 -17.29 15.00 1.91
CA ASP A 359 -17.47 16.47 1.94
C ASP A 359 -18.94 16.93 1.88
N GLU A 360 -19.89 16.02 2.12
CA GLU A 360 -21.30 16.34 2.32
C GLU A 360 -21.62 16.85 3.74
#